data_AF-A0A662G9T6-F1
#
_entry.id   AF-A0A662G9T6-F1
#
_cell.length_a   1.000
_cell.length_b   1.000
_cell.length_c   1.000
_cell.angle_alpha   90.00
_cell.angle_beta   90.00
_cell.angle_gamma   90.00
#
_symmetry.space_group_name_H-M   'P 1'
#
loop_
_entity.id
_entity.type
_entity.pdbx_description
1 polymer ?
#
loop_
_entity_poly.entity_id
_entity_poly.type
_entity_poly.pdbx_seq_one_letter_code
_entity_poly.pdbx_strand_id
1 'polypeptide(L)'
;MRIAFRIAVYTLEYIEKNGLSLEKSFKRALTKSSIRGGEIVSQSYEYCRTALFSYSLADLILNKNYFRKISLRKKCAFRIAFGLLRKGYRLREVIYDAGGLLDRYLIEILREFKDISVEELVDRKDKIKFLSIKYSYPKFIAKRLVELLGEEEAEKV
;
A
#
# COMPACT_ATOMS: atom_id res chain seq x y z
N MET A 1 -5.11 16.45 -7.84
CA MET A 1 -5.07 15.07 -7.34
C MET A 1 -3.90 14.24 -7.88
N ARG A 2 -3.67 14.15 -9.21
CA ARG A 2 -2.44 13.55 -9.81
C ARG A 2 -1.11 13.87 -9.11
N ILE A 3 -0.88 15.13 -8.74
CA ILE A 3 0.36 15.54 -8.04
C ILE A 3 0.46 14.89 -6.66
N ALA A 4 -0.65 14.82 -5.91
CA ALA A 4 -0.69 14.16 -4.62
C ALA A 4 -0.37 12.66 -4.73
N PHE A 5 -0.90 11.99 -5.76
CA PHE A 5 -0.55 10.60 -6.07
C PHE A 5 0.95 10.43 -6.34
N ARG A 6 1.55 11.30 -7.17
CA ARG A 6 2.99 11.24 -7.46
C ARG A 6 3.86 11.46 -6.22
N ILE A 7 3.50 12.41 -5.36
CA ILE A 7 4.20 12.64 -4.08
C ILE A 7 4.13 11.40 -3.20
N ALA A 8 2.95 10.78 -3.12
CA ALA A 8 2.79 9.54 -2.36
C ALA A 8 3.68 8.42 -2.93
N VAL A 9 3.73 8.26 -4.25
CA VAL A 9 4.62 7.28 -4.91
C VAL A 9 6.07 7.53 -4.56
N TYR A 10 6.55 8.77 -4.67
CA TYR A 10 7.93 9.10 -4.31
C TYR A 10 8.22 8.86 -2.83
N THR A 11 7.26 9.13 -1.96
CA THR A 11 7.39 8.88 -0.52
C THR A 11 7.63 7.39 -0.27
N LEU A 12 6.78 6.52 -0.83
CA LEU A 12 6.96 5.07 -0.71
C LEU A 12 8.25 4.57 -1.37
N GLU A 13 8.66 5.14 -2.50
CA GLU A 13 9.94 4.82 -3.13
C GLU A 13 11.13 5.13 -2.20
N TYR A 14 11.10 6.25 -1.47
CA TYR A 14 12.15 6.60 -0.52
C TYR A 14 12.17 5.70 0.70
N ILE A 15 11.00 5.29 1.21
CA ILE A 15 10.90 4.31 2.30
C ILE A 15 11.60 3.01 1.86
N GLU A 16 11.26 2.50 0.69
CA GLU A 16 11.80 1.23 0.17
C GLU A 16 13.29 1.30 -0.20
N LYS A 17 13.75 2.39 -0.82
CA LYS A 17 15.16 2.54 -1.25
C LYS A 17 16.10 2.85 -0.10
N ASN A 18 15.64 3.60 0.89
CA ASN A 18 16.52 4.23 1.88
C ASN A 18 16.20 3.84 3.33
N GLY A 19 15.15 3.06 3.59
CA GLY A 19 14.75 2.68 4.95
C GLY A 19 14.36 3.88 5.83
N LEU A 20 13.89 4.97 5.21
CA LEU A 20 13.52 6.20 5.91
C LEU A 20 12.11 6.09 6.52
N SER A 21 11.87 6.80 7.63
CA SER A 21 10.53 6.94 8.18
C SER A 21 9.58 7.62 7.18
N LEU A 22 8.27 7.47 7.41
CA LEU A 22 7.24 8.11 6.58
C LEU A 22 7.46 9.63 6.52
N GLU A 23 7.69 10.28 7.65
CA GLU A 23 7.84 11.74 7.76
C GLU A 23 9.08 12.23 7.01
N LYS A 24 10.23 11.55 7.19
CA LYS A 24 11.47 11.90 6.49
C LYS A 24 11.33 11.72 4.98
N SER A 25 10.73 10.60 4.56
CA SER A 25 10.46 10.30 3.15
C SER A 25 9.49 11.29 2.52
N PHE A 26 8.45 11.65 3.25
CA PHE A 26 7.41 12.57 2.80
C PHE A 26 7.95 13.99 2.62
N LYS A 27 8.70 14.50 3.62
CA LYS A 27 9.41 15.79 3.49
C LYS A 27 10.31 15.81 2.26
N ARG A 28 11.08 14.73 2.03
CA ARG A 28 11.95 14.61 0.85
C ARG A 28 11.16 14.61 -0.47
N ALA A 29 10.01 13.95 -0.52
CA ALA A 29 9.13 13.93 -1.69
C ALA A 29 8.51 15.31 -1.98
N LEU A 30 8.11 16.06 -0.95
CA LEU A 30 7.61 17.42 -1.06
C LEU A 30 8.68 18.38 -1.57
N THR A 31 9.88 18.35 -0.99
CA THR A 31 11.02 19.18 -1.42
C THR A 31 11.35 18.94 -2.89
N LYS A 32 11.42 17.67 -3.31
CA LYS A 32 11.66 17.32 -4.72
C LYS A 32 10.57 17.83 -5.67
N SER A 33 9.34 17.98 -5.18
CA SER A 33 8.18 18.41 -5.98
C SER A 33 7.90 19.90 -5.85
N SER A 34 8.71 20.66 -5.11
CA SER A 34 8.53 22.09 -4.83
C SER A 34 7.15 22.45 -4.23
N ILE A 35 6.53 21.54 -3.48
CA ILE A 35 5.23 21.76 -2.81
C ILE A 35 5.45 22.11 -1.34
N ARG A 36 4.81 23.19 -0.87
CA ARG A 36 5.02 23.73 0.49
C ARG A 36 3.79 23.66 1.42
N GLY A 37 2.59 23.37 0.92
CA GLY A 37 1.38 23.34 1.74
C GLY A 37 0.10 23.11 0.95
N GLY A 38 -1.03 23.17 1.67
CA GLY A 38 -2.37 23.06 1.10
C GLY A 38 -2.90 21.64 0.96
N GLU A 39 -4.06 21.52 0.31
CA GLU A 39 -4.80 20.27 0.14
C GLU A 39 -3.96 19.14 -0.47
N ILE A 40 -3.04 19.45 -1.39
CA ILE A 40 -2.14 18.47 -2.01
C ILE A 40 -1.26 17.78 -0.96
N VAL A 41 -0.79 18.52 0.05
CA VAL A 41 0.05 17.96 1.12
C VAL A 41 -0.79 17.01 1.98
N SER A 42 -1.93 17.46 2.49
CA SER A 42 -2.82 16.63 3.30
C SER A 42 -3.24 15.36 2.55
N GLN A 43 -3.66 15.51 1.29
CA GLN A 43 -4.11 14.40 0.46
C GLN A 43 -2.99 13.41 0.16
N SER A 44 -1.78 13.87 -0.17
CA SER A 44 -0.66 12.99 -0.44
C SER A 44 -0.21 12.22 0.81
N TYR A 45 -0.28 12.84 1.98
CA TYR A 45 -0.01 12.16 3.24
C TYR A 45 -1.05 11.07 3.53
N GLU A 46 -2.34 11.38 3.34
CA GLU A 46 -3.43 10.42 3.48
C GLU A 46 -3.31 9.25 2.51
N TYR A 47 -2.88 9.49 1.27
CA TYR A 47 -2.58 8.44 0.30
C TYR A 47 -1.45 7.53 0.78
N CYS A 48 -0.38 8.09 1.36
CA CYS A 48 0.71 7.30 1.93
C CYS A 48 0.23 6.41 3.08
N ARG A 49 -0.48 7.00 4.05
CA ARG A 49 -1.00 6.25 5.20
C ARG A 49 -1.90 5.10 4.77
N THR A 50 -2.84 5.39 3.87
CA THR A 50 -3.79 4.39 3.35
C THR A 50 -3.05 3.23 2.66
N ALA A 51 -2.02 3.54 1.88
CA ALA A 51 -1.20 2.53 1.22
C ALA A 51 -0.42 1.67 2.22
N LEU A 52 0.13 2.26 3.29
CA LEU A 52 0.90 1.55 4.31
C LEU A 52 0.05 0.57 5.13
N PHE A 53 -1.25 0.81 5.32
CA PHE A 53 -2.11 -0.16 6.01
C PHE A 53 -2.46 -1.39 5.17
N SER A 54 -2.27 -1.32 3.84
CA SER A 54 -2.66 -2.38 2.90
C SER A 54 -1.50 -2.91 2.05
N TYR A 55 -0.26 -2.47 2.31
CA TYR A 55 0.88 -2.77 1.44
C TYR A 55 1.18 -4.26 1.37
N SER A 56 1.00 -5.00 2.47
CA SER A 56 1.31 -6.43 2.52
C SER A 56 0.34 -7.25 1.67
N LEU A 57 -0.95 -6.91 1.73
CA LEU A 57 -1.96 -7.50 0.86
C LEU A 57 -1.73 -7.12 -0.61
N ALA A 58 -1.42 -5.86 -0.88
CA ALA A 58 -1.09 -5.40 -2.24
C ALA A 58 0.11 -6.18 -2.81
N ASP A 59 1.17 -6.36 -2.02
CA ASP A 59 2.35 -7.10 -2.44
C ASP A 59 2.05 -8.58 -2.65
N LEU A 60 1.22 -9.19 -1.80
CA LEU A 60 0.80 -10.58 -1.98
C LEU A 60 0.07 -10.78 -3.32
N ILE A 61 -0.90 -9.91 -3.63
CA ILE A 61 -1.67 -9.96 -4.88
C ILE A 61 -0.74 -9.75 -6.07
N LEU A 62 0.12 -8.74 -5.99
CA LEU A 62 1.04 -8.42 -7.07
C LEU A 62 2.02 -9.57 -7.33
N ASN A 63 2.59 -10.16 -6.29
CA ASN A 63 3.54 -11.27 -6.42
C ASN A 63 2.88 -12.56 -6.96
N LYS A 64 1.59 -12.79 -6.68
CA LYS A 64 0.85 -13.95 -7.21
C LYS A 64 0.46 -13.80 -8.67
N ASN A 65 0.18 -12.58 -9.13
CA ASN A 65 -0.47 -12.35 -10.43
C ASN A 65 0.41 -11.62 -11.46
N TYR A 66 1.54 -11.02 -11.03
CA TYR A 66 2.44 -10.25 -11.88
C TYR A 66 3.77 -10.99 -12.10
N PHE A 67 3.90 -11.62 -13.26
CA PHE A 67 5.03 -12.48 -13.58
C PHE A 67 6.25 -11.73 -14.17
N ARG A 68 6.15 -10.43 -14.40
CA ARG A 68 7.22 -9.61 -14.98
C ARG A 68 7.99 -8.87 -13.90
N LYS A 69 9.26 -8.54 -14.17
CA LYS A 69 10.05 -7.65 -13.31
C LYS A 69 9.41 -6.25 -13.29
N ILE A 70 8.76 -5.90 -12.19
CA ILE A 70 8.13 -4.59 -12.00
C ILE A 70 9.16 -3.58 -11.48
N SER A 71 9.12 -2.34 -11.98
CA SER A 71 9.93 -1.27 -11.40
C SER A 71 9.40 -0.87 -10.03
N LEU A 72 10.29 -0.46 -9.12
CA LEU A 72 9.88 -0.04 -7.77
C LEU A 72 8.79 1.04 -7.82
N ARG A 73 8.94 2.02 -8.72
CA ARG A 73 7.95 3.09 -8.89
C ARG A 73 6.56 2.56 -9.22
N LYS A 74 6.45 1.60 -10.15
CA LYS A 74 5.17 0.98 -10.51
C LYS A 74 4.62 0.14 -9.35
N LYS A 75 5.48 -0.55 -8.61
CA LYS A 75 5.10 -1.29 -7.39
C LYS A 75 4.50 -0.35 -6.33
N CYS A 76 5.17 0.78 -6.05
CA CYS A 76 4.66 1.81 -5.14
C CYS A 76 3.34 2.42 -5.63
N ALA A 77 3.22 2.69 -6.93
CA ALA A 77 1.97 3.18 -7.52
C ALA A 77 0.83 2.17 -7.37
N PHE A 78 1.08 0.88 -7.59
CA PHE A 78 0.10 -0.17 -7.37
C PHE A 78 -0.37 -0.23 -5.91
N ARG A 79 0.55 -0.19 -4.94
CA ARG A 79 0.21 -0.18 -3.50
C ARG A 79 -0.69 0.99 -3.12
N ILE A 80 -0.39 2.19 -3.62
CA ILE A 80 -1.22 3.38 -3.37
C ILE A 80 -2.59 3.20 -4.00
N ALA A 81 -2.64 2.84 -5.28
CA ALA A 81 -3.90 2.63 -5.98
C ALA A 81 -4.78 1.59 -5.28
N PHE A 82 -4.20 0.45 -4.89
CA PHE A 82 -4.89 -0.60 -4.18
C PHE A 82 -5.46 -0.11 -2.83
N GLY A 83 -4.64 0.57 -2.02
CA GLY A 83 -5.09 1.13 -0.75
C GLY A 83 -6.24 2.12 -0.92
N LEU A 84 -6.18 2.98 -1.94
CA LEU A 84 -7.26 3.93 -2.24
C LEU A 84 -8.55 3.23 -2.63
N LEU A 85 -8.49 2.19 -3.46
CA LEU A 85 -9.68 1.40 -3.81
C LEU A 85 -10.33 0.80 -2.56
N ARG A 86 -9.53 0.26 -1.64
CA ARG A 86 -10.03 -0.29 -0.37
C ARG A 86 -10.62 0.76 0.57
N LYS A 87 -10.17 2.01 0.47
CA LYS A 87 -10.77 3.15 1.18
C LYS A 87 -12.05 3.68 0.51
N GLY A 88 -12.48 3.07 -0.60
CA GLY A 88 -13.73 3.41 -1.29
C GLY A 88 -13.59 4.38 -2.47
N TYR A 89 -12.36 4.72 -2.89
CA TYR A 89 -12.16 5.54 -4.08
C TYR A 89 -12.57 4.79 -5.34
N ARG A 90 -13.11 5.52 -6.33
CA ARG A 90 -13.55 4.90 -7.59
C ARG A 90 -12.33 4.56 -8.45
N LEU A 91 -12.35 3.37 -9.06
CA LEU A 91 -11.26 2.91 -9.95
C LEU A 91 -10.91 3.90 -11.06
N ARG A 92 -11.91 4.55 -11.67
CA ARG A 92 -11.68 5.56 -12.71
C ARG A 92 -10.88 6.76 -12.20
N GLU A 93 -11.16 7.23 -10.99
CA GLU A 93 -10.46 8.36 -10.38
C GLU A 93 -9.03 7.98 -10.01
N VAL A 94 -8.84 6.79 -9.42
CA VAL A 94 -7.52 6.27 -9.07
C VAL A 94 -6.63 6.11 -10.31
N ILE A 95 -7.15 5.58 -11.41
CA ILE A 95 -6.42 5.47 -12.69
C ILE A 95 -6.08 6.86 -13.23
N TYR A 96 -7.04 7.79 -13.21
CA TYR A 96 -6.82 9.16 -13.66
C TYR A 96 -5.70 9.84 -12.84
N ASP A 97 -5.68 9.64 -11.52
CA ASP A 97 -4.67 10.18 -10.61
C ASP A 97 -3.30 9.54 -10.78
N ALA A 98 -3.26 8.22 -10.99
CA ALA A 98 -2.03 7.49 -11.23
C ALA A 98 -1.37 7.88 -12.57
N GLY A 99 -2.17 8.27 -13.56
CA GLY A 99 -1.70 8.56 -14.91
C GLY A 99 -0.97 7.35 -15.52
N GLY A 100 0.20 7.58 -16.15
CA GLY A 100 0.99 6.52 -16.79
C GLY A 100 1.77 5.60 -15.84
N LEU A 101 1.57 5.69 -14.52
CA LEU A 101 2.29 4.85 -13.55
C LEU A 101 1.71 3.44 -13.44
N LEU A 102 0.46 3.25 -13.81
CA LEU A 102 -0.19 1.95 -13.88
C LEU A 102 -0.32 1.55 -15.34
N ASP A 103 0.33 0.46 -15.74
CA ASP A 103 0.08 -0.12 -17.04
C ASP A 103 -1.23 -0.93 -17.04
N ARG A 104 -1.66 -1.33 -18.23
CA ARG A 104 -2.92 -2.06 -18.43
C ARG A 104 -3.03 -3.30 -17.53
N TYR A 105 -1.94 -4.03 -17.37
CA TYR A 105 -1.94 -5.28 -16.59
C TYR A 105 -2.09 -5.00 -15.08
N LEU A 106 -1.42 -3.95 -14.56
CA LEU A 106 -1.65 -3.50 -13.18
C LEU A 106 -3.08 -3.03 -12.95
N ILE A 107 -3.69 -2.37 -13.93
CA ILE A 107 -5.09 -1.93 -13.87
C ILE A 107 -6.03 -3.13 -13.86
N GLU A 108 -5.76 -4.17 -14.64
CA GLU A 108 -6.54 -5.41 -14.67
C GLU A 108 -6.49 -6.11 -13.31
N ILE A 109 -5.30 -6.25 -12.70
CA ILE A 109 -5.16 -6.79 -11.33
C ILE A 109 -5.95 -5.94 -10.32
N LEU A 110 -5.84 -4.60 -10.38
CA LEU A 110 -6.60 -3.74 -9.47
C LEU A 110 -8.11 -3.90 -9.63
N ARG A 111 -8.60 -4.13 -10.86
CA ARG A 111 -10.02 -4.33 -11.14
C ARG A 111 -10.53 -5.66 -10.58
N GLU A 112 -9.74 -6.72 -10.73
CA GLU A 112 -10.09 -8.06 -10.27
C GLU A 112 -10.07 -8.15 -8.75
N PHE A 113 -9.05 -7.58 -8.11
CA PHE A 113 -8.79 -7.79 -6.68
C PHE A 113 -9.20 -6.61 -5.79
N LYS A 114 -9.90 -5.59 -6.28
CA LYS A 114 -10.27 -4.41 -5.45
C LYS A 114 -11.08 -4.76 -4.19
N ASP A 115 -11.93 -5.77 -4.28
CA ASP A 115 -12.85 -6.17 -3.22
C ASP A 115 -12.39 -7.46 -2.50
N ILE A 116 -11.19 -7.97 -2.81
CA ILE A 116 -10.70 -9.23 -2.25
C ILE A 116 -10.51 -9.12 -0.74
N SER A 117 -10.97 -10.14 -0.02
CA SER A 117 -10.67 -10.31 1.40
C SER A 117 -9.32 -11.02 1.61
N VAL A 118 -8.76 -10.89 2.81
CA VAL A 118 -7.49 -11.56 3.15
C VAL A 118 -7.73 -13.06 3.27
N GLU A 119 -8.92 -13.43 3.79
CA GLU A 119 -9.42 -14.78 3.97
C GLU A 119 -9.47 -15.58 2.67
N GLU A 120 -9.77 -14.93 1.54
CA GLU A 120 -9.76 -15.57 0.22
C GLU A 120 -8.35 -15.91 -0.27
N LEU A 121 -7.31 -15.24 0.24
CA LEU A 121 -5.94 -15.36 -0.26
C LEU A 121 -4.98 -16.07 0.69
N VAL A 122 -5.32 -16.16 1.97
CA VAL A 122 -4.47 -16.68 3.04
C VAL A 122 -5.30 -17.57 3.97
N ASP A 123 -4.84 -18.80 4.17
CA ASP A 123 -5.43 -19.74 5.12
C ASP A 123 -5.36 -19.18 6.55
N ARG A 124 -6.51 -19.09 7.22
CA ARG A 124 -6.62 -18.63 8.61
C ARG A 124 -5.88 -19.53 9.60
N LYS A 125 -5.62 -20.79 9.26
CA LYS A 125 -4.84 -21.71 10.10
C LYS A 125 -3.39 -21.24 10.30
N ASP A 126 -2.82 -20.52 9.33
CA ASP A 126 -1.52 -19.86 9.50
C ASP A 126 -1.74 -18.44 10.07
N LYS A 127 -2.04 -18.38 11.37
CA LYS A 127 -2.45 -17.14 12.04
C LYS A 127 -1.41 -16.03 11.92
N ILE A 128 -0.12 -16.36 12.02
CA ILE A 128 0.97 -15.39 11.92
C ILE A 128 0.99 -14.76 10.52
N LYS A 129 0.89 -15.57 9.47
CA LYS A 129 0.84 -15.06 8.10
C LYS A 129 -0.45 -14.28 7.84
N PHE A 130 -1.58 -14.78 8.32
CA PHE A 130 -2.87 -14.13 8.18
C PHE A 130 -2.85 -12.71 8.78
N LEU A 131 -2.42 -12.56 10.04
CA LEU A 131 -2.30 -11.25 10.70
C LEU A 131 -1.27 -10.34 10.02
N SER A 132 -0.12 -10.90 9.61
CA SER A 132 0.92 -10.15 8.91
C SER A 132 0.41 -9.55 7.60
N ILE A 133 -0.41 -10.28 6.84
CA ILE A 133 -1.00 -9.77 5.61
C ILE A 133 -2.17 -8.81 5.90
N LYS A 134 -3.05 -9.18 6.84
CA LYS A 134 -4.27 -8.41 7.16
C LYS A 134 -3.98 -7.02 7.69
N TYR A 135 -3.03 -6.92 8.62
CA TYR A 135 -2.68 -5.67 9.29
C TYR A 135 -1.37 -5.07 8.79
N SER A 136 -0.77 -5.68 7.77
CA SER A 136 0.52 -5.25 7.22
C SER A 136 1.67 -5.23 8.25
N TYR A 137 1.56 -6.05 9.30
CA TYR A 137 2.60 -6.20 10.31
C TYR A 137 3.76 -7.05 9.79
N PRO A 138 5.02 -6.74 10.16
CA PRO A 138 6.11 -7.70 10.02
C PRO A 138 5.77 -9.01 10.74
N LYS A 139 6.12 -10.16 10.16
CA LYS A 139 5.80 -11.48 10.72
C LYS A 139 6.23 -11.64 12.19
N PHE A 140 7.37 -11.07 12.57
CA PHE A 140 7.86 -11.14 13.95
C PHE A 140 6.96 -10.38 14.94
N ILE A 141 6.33 -9.27 14.51
CA ILE A 141 5.35 -8.53 15.31
C ILE A 141 4.08 -9.35 15.44
N ALA A 142 3.55 -9.88 14.33
CA ALA A 142 2.37 -10.74 14.35
C ALA A 142 2.56 -11.95 15.27
N LYS A 143 3.74 -12.60 15.19
CA LYS A 143 4.11 -13.69 16.10
C LYS A 143 4.11 -13.23 17.56
N ARG A 144 4.74 -12.08 17.84
CA ARG A 144 4.86 -11.57 19.21
C ARG A 144 3.50 -11.21 19.82
N LEU A 145 2.58 -10.67 19.02
CA LEU A 145 1.21 -10.38 19.47
C LEU A 145 0.47 -11.67 19.84
N VAL A 146 0.56 -12.70 19.00
CA VAL A 146 -0.05 -14.01 19.29
C VAL A 146 0.55 -14.64 20.55
N GLU A 147 1.86 -14.58 20.73
CA GLU A 147 2.54 -15.10 21.94
C GLU A 147 2.09 -14.39 23.23
N LEU A 148 1.79 -13.08 23.18
CA LEU A 148 1.45 -12.29 24.36
C LEU A 148 -0.04 -12.30 24.69
N LEU A 149 -0.90 -12.31 23.67
CA LEU A 149 -2.34 -12.10 23.82
C LEU A 149 -3.18 -13.34 23.50
N GLY A 150 -2.59 -14.35 22.84
CA GLY A 150 -3.34 -15.44 22.21
C GLY A 150 -3.91 -15.05 20.84
N GLU A 151 -4.36 -16.05 20.08
CA GLU A 151 -4.75 -15.84 18.68
C GLU A 151 -5.99 -14.96 18.48
N GLU A 152 -7.00 -15.09 19.34
CA GLU A 152 -8.25 -14.33 19.23
C GLU A 152 -8.03 -12.85 19.54
N GLU A 153 -7.29 -12.56 20.61
CA GLU A 153 -7.08 -11.20 21.07
C GLU A 153 -6.06 -10.47 20.18
N ALA A 154 -5.03 -11.17 19.68
CA ALA A 154 -4.08 -10.61 18.71
C ALA A 154 -4.75 -10.18 17.40
N GLU A 155 -5.91 -10.72 17.04
CA GLU A 155 -6.65 -10.29 15.85
C GLU A 155 -7.42 -8.99 16.07
N LYS A 156 -7.65 -8.55 17.31
CA LYS A 156 -8.42 -7.33 17.61
C LYS A 156 -7.55 -6.06 17.67
N VAL A 157 -6.22 -6.19 17.56
CA VAL A 157 -5.21 -5.11 17.70
C VAL A 157 -4.73 -4.60 16.35
#